data_AF-A0A1G8F013-F1
#
_entry.id   AF-A0A1G8F013-F1
#
_cell.length_a   1.000
_cell.length_b   1.000
_cell.length_c   1.000
_cell.angle_alpha   90.00
_cell.angle_beta   90.00
_cell.angle_gamma   90.00
#
_symmetry.space_group_name_H-M   'P 1'
#
loop_
_entity.id
_entity.type
_entity.pdbx_description
1 polymer ?
#
loop_
_entity_poly.entity_id
_entity_poly.type
_entity_poly.pdbx_seq_one_letter_code
_entity_poly.pdbx_strand_id
1 'polypeptide(L)'
;MVMPADSALPVPFGWSDAQAIGLVLNWVTALAALKPLGGTRAGEVVRVHAAAGGVGQAAVRLASHYCAQIVATASPSKHHVLHALGAGHVLDSRRPDLADEIARTAGGVDLVLESVGRATFRTSLVVTRPFTGRIVVFGGASGETTVSTHDLAFSHQVQIKGLHIGALATDAPSIYQGLLLELEALVAAGVCPPGTPEVHPLADGPNAAGTTRCRRHPRQTRPRPVALKRDRPGRNRASMSAKAKGGDRLAEPFAALIPEPTSSYVKSSSMRNGWS
;
A
#
# COMPACT_ATOMS: atom_id res chain seq x y z
N MET A 1 15.40 1.99 -24.17
CA MET A 1 15.26 2.36 -22.74
C MET A 1 16.58 2.00 -22.08
N VAL A 2 17.21 2.94 -21.40
CA VAL A 2 18.47 2.72 -20.66
C VAL A 2 18.20 2.97 -19.18
N MET A 3 18.80 2.19 -18.30
CA MET A 3 18.65 2.30 -16.86
C MET A 3 20.02 2.54 -16.22
N PRO A 4 20.15 3.47 -15.26
CA PRO A 4 21.38 3.64 -14.48
C PRO A 4 21.80 2.34 -13.80
N ALA A 5 23.10 2.06 -13.77
CA ALA A 5 23.63 0.81 -13.20
C ALA A 5 23.35 0.69 -11.69
N ASP A 6 23.29 1.81 -10.98
CA ASP A 6 22.94 1.91 -9.55
C ASP A 6 21.44 1.71 -9.26
N SER A 7 20.62 1.58 -10.31
CA SER A 7 19.21 1.22 -10.24
C SER A 7 18.95 -0.25 -10.61
N ALA A 8 20.01 -1.02 -10.86
CA ALA A 8 19.96 -2.44 -11.19
C ALA A 8 20.37 -3.31 -9.99
N LEU A 9 19.87 -4.55 -9.96
CA LEU A 9 20.35 -5.60 -9.07
C LEU A 9 20.97 -6.72 -9.91
N PRO A 10 22.06 -7.35 -9.46
CA PRO A 10 22.54 -8.58 -10.07
C PRO A 10 21.48 -9.67 -9.95
N VAL A 11 21.37 -10.52 -10.96
CA VAL A 11 20.51 -11.72 -10.88
C VAL A 11 21.08 -12.63 -9.78
N PRO A 12 20.27 -13.04 -8.78
CA PRO A 12 20.75 -13.93 -7.74
C PRO A 12 21.28 -15.25 -8.30
N PHE A 13 22.33 -15.78 -7.69
CA PHE A 13 22.93 -17.04 -8.14
C PHE A 13 21.91 -18.18 -8.17
N GLY A 14 21.87 -18.91 -9.29
CA GLY A 14 20.96 -20.04 -9.49
C GLY A 14 19.55 -19.66 -9.94
N TRP A 15 19.24 -18.38 -10.12
CA TRP A 15 17.96 -17.93 -10.67
C TRP A 15 18.07 -17.78 -12.19
N SER A 16 17.02 -18.15 -12.91
CA SER A 16 16.87 -17.79 -14.32
C SER A 16 16.40 -16.34 -14.48
N ASP A 17 16.65 -15.73 -15.65
CA ASP A 17 16.17 -14.38 -15.96
C ASP A 17 14.66 -14.23 -15.77
N ALA A 18 13.90 -15.25 -16.15
CA ALA A 18 12.45 -15.28 -15.97
C ALA A 18 12.05 -15.25 -14.48
N GLN A 19 12.84 -15.86 -13.60
CA GLN A 19 12.59 -15.82 -12.15
C GLN A 19 12.97 -14.47 -11.54
N ALA A 20 13.96 -13.79 -12.11
CA ALA A 20 14.44 -12.48 -11.66
C ALA A 20 13.58 -11.30 -12.15
N ILE A 21 12.89 -11.43 -13.30
CA ILE A 21 12.21 -10.29 -13.96
C ILE A 21 11.15 -9.60 -13.08
N GLY A 22 10.51 -10.36 -12.19
CA GLY A 22 9.49 -9.85 -11.26
C GLY A 22 10.04 -9.50 -9.87
N LEU A 23 11.33 -9.71 -9.63
CA LEU A 23 11.94 -9.55 -8.31
C LEU A 23 11.85 -8.09 -7.85
N VAL A 24 12.44 -7.17 -8.61
CA VAL A 24 12.55 -5.76 -8.23
C VAL A 24 11.17 -5.14 -8.05
N LEU A 25 10.30 -5.23 -9.06
CA LEU A 25 8.98 -4.58 -8.98
C LEU A 25 8.13 -5.12 -7.82
N ASN A 26 8.03 -6.43 -7.66
CA ASN A 26 7.14 -7.00 -6.65
C ASN A 26 7.68 -6.80 -5.23
N TRP A 27 8.96 -7.11 -5.03
CA TRP A 27 9.56 -7.14 -3.70
C TRP A 27 9.96 -5.76 -3.21
N VAL A 28 10.54 -4.90 -4.06
CA VAL A 28 10.88 -3.54 -3.65
C VAL A 28 9.61 -2.72 -3.35
N THR A 29 8.54 -2.89 -4.13
CA THR A 29 7.27 -2.24 -3.83
C THR A 29 6.69 -2.73 -2.49
N ALA A 30 6.68 -4.04 -2.25
CA ALA A 30 6.19 -4.61 -1.00
C ALA A 30 7.04 -4.15 0.20
N LEU A 31 8.37 -4.15 0.04
CA LEU A 31 9.31 -3.72 1.07
C LEU A 31 9.14 -2.23 1.39
N ALA A 32 9.08 -1.37 0.37
CA ALA A 32 8.84 0.06 0.53
C ALA A 32 7.51 0.32 1.27
N ALA A 33 6.48 -0.43 0.93
CA ALA A 33 5.17 -0.28 1.54
C ALA A 33 5.14 -0.76 3.00
N LEU A 34 5.88 -1.83 3.34
CA LEU A 34 5.92 -2.38 4.70
C LEU A 34 6.86 -1.61 5.63
N LYS A 35 8.06 -1.22 5.17
CA LYS A 35 9.14 -0.70 6.01
C LYS A 35 9.20 0.83 6.03
N PRO A 36 9.74 1.55 5.03
CA PRO A 36 9.92 2.99 5.13
C PRO A 36 8.58 3.75 5.22
N LEU A 37 7.53 3.27 4.53
CA LEU A 37 6.22 3.93 4.57
C LEU A 37 5.32 3.36 5.66
N GLY A 38 5.20 2.03 5.69
CA GLY A 38 4.33 1.33 6.62
C GLY A 38 4.86 1.28 8.05
N GLY A 39 6.18 1.25 8.25
CA GLY A 39 6.79 1.12 9.58
C GLY A 39 6.30 -0.12 10.33
N THR A 40 6.15 -1.25 9.62
CA THR A 40 5.62 -2.51 10.17
C THR A 40 6.48 -2.99 11.33
N ARG A 41 5.83 -3.33 12.44
CA ARG A 41 6.46 -3.92 13.63
C ARG A 41 5.92 -5.33 13.89
N ALA A 42 6.70 -6.11 14.62
CA ALA A 42 6.25 -7.41 15.11
C ALA A 42 4.97 -7.26 15.93
N GLY A 43 4.01 -8.17 15.71
CA GLY A 43 2.69 -8.16 16.35
C GLY A 43 1.68 -7.18 15.75
N GLU A 44 2.07 -6.28 14.85
CA GLU A 44 1.10 -5.42 14.15
C GLU A 44 0.24 -6.23 13.17
N VAL A 45 -1.01 -5.80 12.99
CA VAL A 45 -1.94 -6.39 12.04
C VAL A 45 -1.80 -5.70 10.68
N VAL A 46 -1.33 -6.46 9.69
CA VAL A 46 -1.13 -6.00 8.31
C VAL A 46 -2.21 -6.59 7.40
N ARG A 47 -2.94 -5.70 6.74
CA ARG A 47 -3.95 -6.03 5.74
C ARG A 47 -3.36 -5.95 4.33
N VAL A 48 -3.50 -7.02 3.55
CA VAL A 48 -3.04 -7.06 2.15
C VAL A 48 -4.22 -7.27 1.21
N HIS A 49 -4.54 -6.24 0.41
CA HIS A 49 -5.50 -6.35 -0.69
C HIS A 49 -4.87 -6.97 -1.93
N ALA A 50 -5.68 -7.66 -2.74
CA ALA A 50 -5.23 -8.42 -3.91
C ALA A 50 -3.98 -9.30 -3.63
N ALA A 51 -3.96 -9.95 -2.46
CA ALA A 51 -2.77 -10.57 -1.90
C ALA A 51 -2.19 -11.70 -2.77
N ALA A 52 -3.00 -12.31 -3.64
CA ALA A 52 -2.53 -13.36 -4.54
C ALA A 52 -1.83 -12.83 -5.81
N GLY A 53 -1.71 -11.51 -5.99
CA GLY A 53 -0.88 -10.90 -7.05
C GLY A 53 0.61 -10.88 -6.69
N GLY A 54 1.47 -10.48 -7.63
CA GLY A 54 2.94 -10.48 -7.43
C GLY A 54 3.41 -9.70 -6.20
N VAL A 55 3.09 -8.39 -6.13
CA VAL A 55 3.39 -7.55 -4.96
C VAL A 55 2.70 -8.07 -3.70
N GLY A 56 1.45 -8.54 -3.81
CA GLY A 56 0.68 -9.05 -2.68
C GLY A 56 1.33 -10.28 -2.02
N GLN A 57 1.82 -11.22 -2.82
CA GLN A 57 2.47 -12.42 -2.30
C GLN A 57 3.82 -12.08 -1.65
N ALA A 58 4.59 -11.17 -2.26
CA ALA A 58 5.82 -10.64 -1.66
C ALA A 58 5.52 -9.96 -0.31
N ALA A 59 4.47 -9.14 -0.25
CA ALA A 59 4.07 -8.45 0.97
C ALA A 59 3.64 -9.42 2.09
N VAL A 60 2.88 -10.48 1.77
CA VAL A 60 2.50 -11.50 2.76
C VAL A 60 3.74 -12.19 3.33
N ARG A 61 4.70 -12.59 2.48
CA ARG A 61 5.96 -13.20 2.92
C ARG A 61 6.78 -12.27 3.80
N LEU A 62 6.97 -11.03 3.38
CA LEU A 62 7.74 -10.03 4.14
C LEU A 62 7.06 -9.69 5.47
N ALA A 63 5.74 -9.50 5.49
CA ALA A 63 5.00 -9.26 6.72
C ALA A 63 5.14 -10.45 7.70
N SER A 64 5.10 -11.69 7.18
CA SER A 64 5.30 -12.90 7.98
C SER A 64 6.71 -12.95 8.56
N HIS A 65 7.72 -12.66 7.73
CA HIS A 65 9.11 -12.53 8.16
C HIS A 65 9.30 -11.46 9.25
N TYR A 66 8.57 -10.35 9.18
CA TYR A 66 8.56 -9.30 10.20
C TYR A 66 7.65 -9.61 11.41
N CYS A 67 7.16 -10.85 11.53
CA CYS A 67 6.33 -11.32 12.64
C CYS A 67 5.02 -10.51 12.80
N ALA A 68 4.46 -10.02 11.70
CA ALA A 68 3.16 -9.34 11.69
C ALA A 68 2.00 -10.36 11.57
N GLN A 69 0.84 -10.00 12.11
CA GLN A 69 -0.39 -10.75 11.89
C GLN A 69 -1.01 -10.34 10.55
N ILE A 70 -1.24 -11.30 9.66
CA ILE A 70 -1.64 -10.99 8.28
C ILE A 70 -3.12 -11.28 8.06
N VAL A 71 -3.84 -10.27 7.57
CA VAL A 71 -5.19 -10.40 7.02
C VAL A 71 -5.13 -10.18 5.52
N ALA A 72 -5.20 -11.25 4.74
CA ALA A 72 -5.10 -11.21 3.29
C ALA A 72 -6.48 -11.35 2.61
N THR A 73 -6.64 -10.75 1.44
CA THR A 73 -7.82 -11.01 0.59
C THR A 73 -7.44 -11.38 -0.82
N ALA A 74 -8.13 -12.41 -1.32
CA ALA A 74 -8.10 -12.84 -2.71
C ALA A 74 -9.39 -13.61 -3.03
N SER A 75 -9.54 -14.05 -4.28
CA SER A 75 -10.59 -15.00 -4.65
C SER A 75 -10.39 -16.35 -3.93
N PRO A 76 -11.46 -17.08 -3.55
CA PRO A 76 -11.37 -18.33 -2.79
C PRO A 76 -10.40 -19.37 -3.36
N SER A 77 -10.37 -19.51 -4.69
CA SER A 77 -9.45 -20.44 -5.39
C SER A 77 -7.97 -20.19 -5.13
N LYS A 78 -7.60 -19.00 -4.63
CA LYS A 78 -6.22 -18.59 -4.36
C LYS A 78 -5.87 -18.56 -2.87
N HIS A 79 -6.80 -18.93 -1.99
CA HIS A 79 -6.58 -18.86 -0.55
C HIS A 79 -5.47 -19.80 -0.06
N HIS A 80 -5.39 -21.01 -0.64
CA HIS A 80 -4.35 -21.98 -0.32
C HIS A 80 -2.93 -21.43 -0.51
N VAL A 81 -2.70 -20.64 -1.57
CA VAL A 81 -1.41 -19.97 -1.81
C VAL A 81 -1.09 -19.04 -0.66
N LEU A 82 -2.05 -18.23 -0.21
CA LEU A 82 -1.81 -17.23 0.83
C LEU A 82 -1.53 -17.84 2.20
N HIS A 83 -2.22 -18.92 2.55
CA HIS A 83 -1.92 -19.68 3.76
C HIS A 83 -0.50 -20.26 3.74
N ALA A 84 -0.07 -20.82 2.60
CA ALA A 84 1.29 -21.32 2.44
C ALA A 84 2.36 -20.22 2.55
N LEU A 85 2.00 -18.96 2.31
CA LEU A 85 2.89 -17.80 2.47
C LEU A 85 2.92 -17.24 3.90
N GLY A 86 2.10 -17.76 4.82
CA GLY A 86 2.03 -17.32 6.22
C GLY A 86 0.88 -16.37 6.53
N ALA A 87 -0.10 -16.21 5.63
CA ALA A 87 -1.31 -15.45 5.97
C ALA A 87 -2.17 -16.21 6.99
N GLY A 88 -2.20 -15.71 8.23
CA GLY A 88 -3.01 -16.29 9.31
C GLY A 88 -4.53 -16.22 9.02
N HIS A 89 -4.96 -15.14 8.35
CA HIS A 89 -6.35 -14.96 7.95
C HIS A 89 -6.46 -14.63 6.47
N VAL A 90 -7.31 -15.36 5.75
CA VAL A 90 -7.55 -15.16 4.31
C VAL A 90 -9.05 -15.07 4.04
N LEU A 91 -9.49 -13.97 3.45
CA LEU A 91 -10.90 -13.67 3.21
C LEU A 91 -11.21 -13.54 1.70
N ASP A 92 -12.45 -13.79 1.26
CA ASP A 92 -12.86 -13.45 -0.11
C ASP A 92 -12.94 -11.93 -0.25
N SER A 93 -12.21 -11.38 -1.22
CA SER A 93 -12.21 -9.94 -1.54
C SER A 93 -13.59 -9.36 -1.89
N ARG A 94 -14.57 -10.20 -2.25
CA ARG A 94 -15.91 -9.79 -2.71
C ARG A 94 -17.00 -9.95 -1.65
N ARG A 95 -16.63 -10.27 -0.41
CA ARG A 95 -17.61 -10.38 0.68
C ARG A 95 -18.33 -9.04 0.89
N PRO A 96 -19.66 -9.04 1.03
CA PRO A 96 -20.41 -7.82 1.31
C PRO A 96 -20.15 -7.29 2.74
N ASP A 97 -19.82 -8.17 3.68
CA ASP A 97 -19.56 -7.88 5.10
C ASP A 97 -18.05 -7.84 5.43
N LEU A 98 -17.20 -7.58 4.43
CA LEU A 98 -15.74 -7.70 4.58
C LEU A 98 -15.19 -6.85 5.75
N ALA A 99 -15.70 -5.64 5.95
CA ALA A 99 -15.26 -4.78 7.05
C ALA A 99 -15.56 -5.38 8.43
N ASP A 100 -16.78 -5.89 8.60
CA ASP A 100 -17.22 -6.51 9.86
C ASP A 100 -16.44 -7.80 10.14
N GLU A 101 -16.17 -8.59 9.10
CA GLU A 101 -15.36 -9.80 9.22
C GLU A 101 -13.92 -9.50 9.63
N ILE A 102 -13.32 -8.45 9.07
CA ILE A 102 -11.98 -7.99 9.48
C ILE A 102 -11.98 -7.55 10.95
N ALA A 103 -13.00 -6.80 11.37
CA ALA A 103 -13.14 -6.37 12.76
C ALA A 103 -13.28 -7.56 13.71
N ARG A 104 -14.08 -8.58 13.36
CA ARG A 104 -14.20 -9.83 14.14
C ARG A 104 -12.89 -10.61 14.22
N THR A 105 -12.14 -10.62 13.12
CA THR A 105 -10.93 -11.45 13.00
C THR A 105 -9.73 -10.85 13.74
N ALA A 106 -9.54 -9.53 13.67
CA ALA A 106 -8.32 -8.89 14.15
C ALA A 106 -8.53 -7.64 15.02
N GLY A 107 -9.78 -7.24 15.28
CA GLY A 107 -10.08 -6.05 16.10
C GLY A 107 -9.65 -4.71 15.47
N GLY A 108 -9.41 -4.70 14.15
CA GLY A 108 -8.87 -3.57 13.39
C GLY A 108 -7.42 -3.80 12.92
N VAL A 109 -6.94 -2.97 11.99
CA VAL A 109 -5.64 -3.16 11.32
C VAL A 109 -4.70 -1.96 11.52
N ASP A 110 -3.41 -2.23 11.71
CA ASP A 110 -2.37 -1.22 11.93
C ASP A 110 -1.79 -0.68 10.61
N LEU A 111 -1.78 -1.52 9.58
CA LEU A 111 -1.28 -1.19 8.26
C LEU A 111 -2.15 -1.82 7.18
N VAL A 112 -2.57 -1.02 6.20
CA VAL A 112 -3.21 -1.49 4.98
C VAL A 112 -2.30 -1.28 3.78
N LEU A 113 -2.10 -2.35 3.02
CA LEU A 113 -1.49 -2.31 1.70
C LEU A 113 -2.59 -2.27 0.64
N GLU A 114 -2.80 -1.07 0.09
CA GLU A 114 -3.93 -0.74 -0.80
C GLU A 114 -3.46 -0.60 -2.26
N SER A 115 -3.85 -1.58 -3.07
CA SER A 115 -3.49 -1.69 -4.50
C SER A 115 -4.70 -1.66 -5.44
N VAL A 116 -5.92 -1.73 -4.88
CA VAL A 116 -7.15 -1.96 -5.64
C VAL A 116 -7.90 -0.65 -5.85
N GLY A 117 -7.95 0.25 -4.87
CA GLY A 117 -8.58 1.57 -5.00
C GLY A 117 -10.10 1.52 -4.82
N ARG A 118 -10.87 2.05 -5.77
CA ARG A 118 -12.32 2.28 -5.67
C ARG A 118 -13.13 1.19 -4.94
N ALA A 119 -12.87 -0.08 -5.22
CA ALA A 119 -13.64 -1.20 -4.66
C ALA A 119 -13.35 -1.50 -3.18
N THR A 120 -12.16 -1.17 -2.68
CA THR A 120 -11.70 -1.57 -1.33
C THR A 120 -11.40 -0.39 -0.42
N PHE A 121 -11.10 0.78 -0.98
CA PHE A 121 -10.58 1.92 -0.23
C PHE A 121 -11.46 2.35 0.96
N ARG A 122 -12.78 2.34 0.78
CA ARG A 122 -13.72 2.63 1.88
C ARG A 122 -13.61 1.59 3.01
N THR A 123 -13.46 0.31 2.67
CA THR A 123 -13.22 -0.73 3.67
C THR A 123 -11.89 -0.48 4.38
N SER A 124 -10.84 -0.14 3.64
CA SER A 124 -9.52 0.21 4.17
C SER A 124 -9.61 1.34 5.21
N LEU A 125 -10.36 2.41 4.92
CA LEU A 125 -10.61 3.50 5.88
C LEU A 125 -11.33 3.04 7.14
N VAL A 126 -12.35 2.20 7.01
CA VAL A 126 -13.19 1.73 8.14
C VAL A 126 -12.42 0.79 9.07
N VAL A 127 -11.62 -0.13 8.52
CA VAL A 127 -10.96 -1.18 9.33
C VAL A 127 -9.63 -0.74 9.92
N THR A 128 -9.05 0.35 9.42
CA THR A 128 -7.76 0.86 9.90
C THR A 128 -7.92 1.54 11.25
N ARG A 129 -7.02 1.23 12.18
CA ARG A 129 -7.07 1.78 13.54
C ARG A 129 -6.96 3.31 13.53
N PRO A 130 -7.82 4.03 14.29
CA PRO A 130 -7.73 5.48 14.41
C PRO A 130 -6.38 5.93 15.00
N PHE A 131 -5.92 7.09 14.53
CA PHE A 131 -4.73 7.86 14.88
C PHE A 131 -3.37 7.19 14.58
N THR A 132 -3.29 5.88 14.74
CA THR A 132 -2.06 5.09 14.62
C THR A 132 -1.97 4.27 13.34
N GLY A 133 -3.13 3.92 12.76
CA GLY A 133 -3.22 3.10 11.58
C GLY A 133 -2.79 3.84 10.31
N ARG A 134 -2.16 3.07 9.41
CA ARG A 134 -1.56 3.58 8.17
C ARG A 134 -2.15 2.86 6.97
N ILE A 135 -2.40 3.60 5.89
CA ILE A 135 -2.79 3.07 4.59
C ILE A 135 -1.72 3.48 3.59
N VAL A 136 -1.01 2.50 3.02
CA VAL A 136 -0.06 2.73 1.94
C VAL A 136 -0.74 2.40 0.62
N VAL A 137 -0.97 3.43 -0.18
CA VAL A 137 -1.63 3.34 -1.49
C VAL A 137 -0.58 3.28 -2.57
N PHE A 138 -0.54 2.17 -3.31
CA PHE A 138 0.41 1.94 -4.42
C PHE A 138 -0.25 1.39 -5.68
N GLY A 139 -1.58 1.46 -5.76
CA GLY A 139 -2.32 1.04 -6.93
C GLY A 139 -3.78 1.49 -6.92
N GLY A 140 -4.45 1.28 -8.04
CA GLY A 140 -5.85 1.65 -8.26
C GLY A 140 -6.50 0.75 -9.30
N ALA A 141 -6.29 -0.57 -9.21
CA ALA A 141 -6.73 -1.53 -10.23
C ALA A 141 -8.24 -1.50 -10.54
N SER A 142 -9.07 -1.04 -9.60
CA SER A 142 -10.53 -0.87 -9.75
C SER A 142 -10.96 0.57 -10.05
N GLY A 143 -9.99 1.48 -10.25
CA GLY A 143 -10.19 2.88 -10.54
C GLY A 143 -9.92 3.80 -9.35
N GLU A 144 -10.03 5.09 -9.63
CA GLU A 144 -9.74 6.18 -8.70
C GLU A 144 -10.70 6.22 -7.51
N THR A 145 -10.17 6.73 -6.41
CA THR A 145 -10.87 7.00 -5.15
C THR A 145 -10.39 8.35 -4.61
N THR A 146 -11.21 8.97 -3.76
CA THR A 146 -10.94 10.28 -3.17
C THR A 146 -11.16 10.20 -1.67
N VAL A 147 -10.30 10.88 -0.92
CA VAL A 147 -10.45 11.11 0.52
C VAL A 147 -10.43 12.61 0.75
N SER A 148 -11.37 13.10 1.55
CA SER A 148 -11.44 14.52 1.91
C SER A 148 -10.74 14.79 3.24
N THR A 149 -10.40 16.04 3.49
CA THR A 149 -9.92 16.48 4.81
C THR A 149 -10.96 16.25 5.90
N HIS A 150 -12.25 16.36 5.57
CA HIS A 150 -13.34 16.03 6.48
C HIS A 150 -13.34 14.54 6.86
N ASP A 151 -13.12 13.65 5.88
CA ASP A 151 -13.00 12.21 6.17
C ASP A 151 -11.87 11.97 7.16
N LEU A 152 -10.70 12.59 6.96
CA LEU A 152 -9.55 12.41 7.86
C LEU A 152 -9.71 13.06 9.23
N ALA A 153 -10.42 14.19 9.34
CA ALA A 153 -10.58 14.89 10.60
C ALA A 153 -11.71 14.29 11.47
N PHE A 154 -12.81 13.89 10.85
CA PHE A 154 -14.06 13.61 11.57
C PHE A 154 -14.58 12.18 11.42
N SER A 155 -14.20 11.45 10.37
CA SER A 155 -14.74 10.10 10.09
C SER A 155 -13.72 8.98 10.29
N HIS A 156 -12.48 9.19 9.83
CA HIS A 156 -11.43 8.19 9.68
C HIS A 156 -10.07 8.84 9.94
N GLN A 157 -9.69 9.01 11.21
CA GLN A 157 -8.45 9.65 11.63
C GLN A 157 -7.22 8.77 11.36
N VAL A 158 -6.96 8.41 10.10
CA VAL A 158 -5.89 7.49 9.69
C VAL A 158 -4.78 8.24 8.96
N GLN A 159 -3.61 7.62 8.84
CA GLN A 159 -2.51 8.15 8.04
C GLN A 159 -2.56 7.54 6.64
N ILE A 160 -2.51 8.36 5.59
CA ILE A 160 -2.50 7.89 4.20
C ILE A 160 -1.18 8.28 3.56
N LYS A 161 -0.50 7.30 2.95
CA LYS A 161 0.80 7.48 2.30
C LYS A 161 0.75 6.96 0.88
N GLY A 162 1.15 7.80 -0.09
CA GLY A 162 1.28 7.39 -1.48
C GLY A 162 2.62 6.71 -1.73
N LEU A 163 2.62 5.67 -2.57
CA LEU A 163 3.83 5.02 -3.07
C LEU A 163 3.70 4.81 -4.57
N HIS A 164 4.61 5.40 -5.32
CA HIS A 164 4.85 5.05 -6.71
C HIS A 164 6.32 4.66 -6.84
N ILE A 165 6.60 3.38 -7.07
CA ILE A 165 7.98 2.86 -6.98
C ILE A 165 8.93 3.48 -8.03
N GLY A 166 8.44 3.78 -9.23
CA GLY A 166 9.24 4.45 -10.27
C GLY A 166 9.65 5.87 -9.87
N ALA A 167 8.69 6.72 -9.51
CA ALA A 167 8.95 8.03 -8.90
C ALA A 167 9.86 7.95 -7.66
N LEU A 168 9.72 6.94 -6.78
CA LEU A 168 10.65 6.77 -5.65
C LEU A 168 12.10 6.54 -6.14
N ALA A 169 12.28 5.72 -7.17
CA ALA A 169 13.60 5.48 -7.76
C ALA A 169 14.22 6.75 -8.38
N THR A 170 13.40 7.58 -9.02
CA THR A 170 13.84 8.81 -9.68
C THR A 170 14.07 9.96 -8.69
N ASP A 171 13.10 10.21 -7.81
CA ASP A 171 13.02 11.44 -7.01
C ASP A 171 13.64 11.26 -5.61
N ALA A 172 13.80 10.01 -5.15
CA ALA A 172 14.43 9.67 -3.88
C ALA A 172 15.41 8.47 -4.02
N PRO A 173 16.44 8.59 -4.87
CA PRO A 173 17.31 7.48 -5.25
C PRO A 173 18.04 6.85 -4.05
N SER A 174 18.38 7.64 -3.02
CA SER A 174 19.02 7.11 -1.81
C SER A 174 18.10 6.17 -1.01
N ILE A 175 16.80 6.47 -0.94
CA ILE A 175 15.81 5.58 -0.31
C ILE A 175 15.66 4.32 -1.15
N TYR A 176 15.57 4.48 -2.48
CA TYR A 176 15.45 3.35 -3.39
C TYR A 176 16.66 2.40 -3.33
N GLN A 177 17.88 2.94 -3.32
CA GLN A 177 19.11 2.16 -3.16
C GLN A 177 19.14 1.41 -1.82
N GLY A 178 18.70 2.04 -0.72
CA GLY A 178 18.55 1.37 0.57
C GLY A 178 17.61 0.16 0.50
N LEU A 179 16.50 0.27 -0.25
CA LEU A 179 15.58 -0.85 -0.48
C LEU A 179 16.21 -1.97 -1.32
N LEU A 180 17.04 -1.64 -2.31
CA LEU A 180 17.76 -2.64 -3.11
C LEU A 180 18.75 -3.43 -2.25
N LEU A 181 19.52 -2.75 -1.39
CA LEU A 181 20.45 -3.40 -0.47
C LEU A 181 19.72 -4.30 0.54
N GLU A 182 18.60 -3.84 1.10
CA GLU A 182 17.79 -4.68 1.99
C GLU A 182 17.20 -5.89 1.24
N LEU A 183 16.78 -5.72 -0.02
CA LEU A 183 16.31 -6.83 -0.84
C LEU A 183 17.41 -7.88 -1.11
N GLU A 184 18.63 -7.47 -1.40
CA GLU A 184 19.77 -8.39 -1.54
C GLU A 184 19.98 -9.20 -0.26
N ALA A 185 19.93 -8.55 0.91
CA ALA A 185 20.05 -9.22 2.20
C ALA A 185 18.91 -10.23 2.44
N LEU A 186 17.68 -9.87 2.07
CA LEU A 186 16.50 -10.76 2.19
C LEU A 186 16.57 -11.96 1.25
N VAL A 187 17.11 -11.78 0.03
CA VAL A 187 17.39 -12.87 -0.91
C VAL A 187 18.46 -13.80 -0.34
N ALA A 188 19.57 -13.25 0.17
CA ALA A 188 20.64 -14.04 0.77
C ALA A 188 20.17 -14.82 2.01
N ALA A 189 19.23 -14.26 2.79
CA ALA A 189 18.61 -14.92 3.93
C ALA A 189 17.52 -15.95 3.55
N GLY A 190 17.22 -16.13 2.25
CA GLY A 190 16.22 -17.08 1.77
C GLY A 190 14.76 -16.65 1.99
N VAL A 191 14.52 -15.40 2.38
CA VAL A 191 13.16 -14.85 2.59
C VAL A 191 12.45 -14.64 1.25
N CYS A 192 13.22 -14.29 0.21
CA CYS A 192 12.74 -14.05 -1.14
C CYS A 192 13.07 -15.25 -2.04
N PRO A 193 12.22 -16.29 -2.13
CA PRO A 193 12.49 -17.42 -3.03
C PRO A 193 12.28 -17.01 -4.50
N PRO A 194 12.90 -17.75 -5.45
CA PRO A 194 12.66 -17.53 -6.87
C PRO A 194 11.17 -17.69 -7.19
N GLY A 195 10.67 -16.83 -8.08
CA GLY A 195 9.30 -16.93 -8.57
C GLY A 195 9.06 -18.15 -9.44
N THR A 196 7.79 -18.46 -9.71
CA THR A 196 7.36 -19.44 -10.72
C THR A 196 6.72 -18.70 -11.90
N PRO A 197 7.52 -18.11 -12.79
CA PRO A 197 7.00 -17.33 -13.91
C PRO A 197 6.27 -18.22 -14.91
N GLU A 198 5.12 -17.75 -15.39
CA GLU A 198 4.51 -18.30 -16.61
C GLU A 198 5.14 -17.56 -17.79
N VAL A 199 5.83 -18.31 -18.65
CA VAL A 199 6.56 -17.75 -19.79
C VAL A 199 5.72 -17.95 -21.05
N HIS A 200 5.40 -16.85 -21.72
CA HIS A 200 4.71 -16.87 -23.00
C HIS A 200 5.67 -16.43 -24.12
N PRO A 201 5.59 -17.03 -25.32
CA PRO A 201 6.31 -16.55 -26.49
C PRO A 201 6.01 -15.07 -26.76
N LEU A 202 7.02 -14.31 -27.21
CA LEU A 202 6.86 -12.88 -27.49
C LEU A 202 5.76 -12.60 -28.53
N ALA A 203 5.60 -13.50 -29.51
CA ALA A 203 4.54 -13.43 -30.52
C ALA A 203 3.13 -13.46 -29.90
N ASP A 204 2.97 -14.09 -28.72
CA ASP A 204 1.71 -14.17 -27.98
C ASP A 204 1.48 -12.97 -27.05
N GLY A 205 2.36 -11.97 -27.05
CA GLY A 205 2.28 -10.79 -26.19
C GLY A 205 0.88 -10.14 -26.10
N PRO A 206 0.15 -9.94 -27.21
CA PRO A 206 -1.22 -9.43 -27.18
C PRO A 206 -2.20 -10.34 -26.41
N ASN A 207 -2.03 -11.66 -26.51
CA ASN A 207 -2.87 -12.66 -25.85
C ASN A 207 -2.49 -12.87 -24.38
N ALA A 208 -1.20 -12.77 -24.02
CA ALA A 208 -0.69 -12.81 -22.65
C ALA A 208 -1.14 -11.59 -21.81
N ALA A 209 -1.21 -10.41 -22.44
CA ALA A 209 -1.87 -9.24 -21.84
C ALA A 209 -3.38 -9.48 -21.70
N GLY A 210 -3.99 -10.19 -22.65
CA GLY A 210 -5.38 -10.63 -22.66
C GLY A 210 -5.75 -11.59 -21.51
N THR A 211 -4.92 -12.59 -21.18
CA THR A 211 -5.12 -13.50 -20.03
C THR A 211 -4.96 -12.77 -18.70
N THR A 212 -4.06 -11.79 -18.61
CA THR A 212 -3.93 -10.88 -17.46
C THR A 212 -5.16 -9.95 -17.33
N ARG A 213 -5.69 -9.46 -18.47
CA ARG A 213 -6.87 -8.57 -18.57
C ARG A 213 -8.22 -9.32 -18.44
N CYS A 214 -8.27 -10.62 -18.75
CA CYS A 214 -9.45 -11.48 -18.69
C CYS A 214 -9.75 -12.01 -17.28
N ARG A 215 -8.95 -11.68 -16.27
CA ARG A 215 -9.34 -11.78 -14.85
C ARG A 215 -10.35 -10.67 -14.45
N ARG A 216 -11.29 -10.32 -15.33
CA ARG A 216 -12.33 -9.30 -15.10
C ARG A 216 -13.55 -9.91 -14.40
N HIS A 217 -14.03 -9.19 -13.40
CA HIS A 217 -15.32 -9.37 -12.75
C HIS A 217 -16.46 -9.56 -13.77
N PRO A 218 -17.47 -10.42 -13.47
CA PRO A 218 -18.66 -10.51 -14.31
C PRO A 218 -19.27 -9.12 -14.46
N ARG A 219 -19.54 -8.74 -15.71
CA ARG A 219 -20.16 -7.46 -16.07
C ARG A 219 -21.48 -7.34 -15.32
N GLN A 220 -21.54 -6.49 -14.29
CA GLN A 220 -22.83 -5.96 -13.86
C GLN A 220 -23.36 -5.08 -15.00
N THR A 221 -24.36 -5.62 -15.70
CA THR A 221 -25.20 -4.87 -16.64
C THR A 221 -25.76 -3.66 -15.91
N ARG A 222 -25.38 -2.45 -16.35
CA ARG A 222 -26.00 -1.21 -15.87
C ARG A 222 -27.50 -1.26 -16.22
N PRO A 223 -28.43 -1.14 -15.27
CA PRO A 223 -29.82 -0.88 -15.63
C PRO A 223 -29.91 0.53 -16.26
N ARG A 224 -30.68 0.64 -17.34
CA ARG A 224 -30.99 1.91 -18.00
C ARG A 224 -31.69 2.86 -17.00
N PRO A 225 -31.37 4.16 -16.99
CA PRO A 225 -32.08 5.09 -16.13
C PRO A 225 -33.52 5.24 -16.60
N VAL A 226 -34.47 4.92 -15.71
CA VAL A 226 -35.88 5.27 -15.84
C VAL A 226 -36.00 6.76 -15.56
N ALA A 227 -36.50 7.52 -16.54
CA ALA A 227 -36.74 8.95 -16.39
C ALA A 227 -37.87 9.19 -15.39
N LEU A 228 -37.54 9.76 -14.22
CA LEU A 228 -38.55 10.33 -13.33
C LEU A 228 -39.00 11.69 -13.87
N LYS A 229 -40.29 11.78 -14.22
CA LYS A 229 -40.99 13.06 -14.45
C LYS A 229 -40.91 13.91 -13.18
N ARG A 230 -40.42 15.15 -13.31
CA ARG A 230 -40.52 16.17 -12.25
C ARG A 230 -41.90 16.82 -12.33
N ASP A 231 -42.75 16.55 -11.34
CA ASP A 231 -43.85 17.44 -11.00
C ASP A 231 -43.35 18.56 -10.08
N ARG A 232 -43.69 19.80 -10.41
CA ARG A 232 -43.62 20.96 -9.50
C ARG A 232 -44.95 21.06 -8.76
N PRO A 233 -44.96 21.55 -7.51
CA PRO A 233 -45.51 22.90 -7.34
C PRO A 233 -44.89 23.72 -6.18
N GLY A 234 -45.16 25.03 -6.21
CA GLY A 234 -45.56 25.76 -4.99
C GLY A 234 -44.52 26.66 -4.32
N ARG A 235 -44.67 27.98 -4.51
CA ARG A 235 -44.07 29.06 -3.72
C ARG A 235 -44.44 28.97 -2.23
N ASN A 236 -43.52 29.36 -1.33
CA ASN A 236 -43.75 30.53 -0.49
C ASN A 236 -42.48 31.07 0.21
N ARG A 237 -42.40 32.41 0.27
CA ARG A 237 -41.43 33.20 1.01
C ARG A 237 -41.81 33.25 2.48
N ALA A 238 -40.82 33.24 3.37
CA ALA A 238 -40.81 34.09 4.58
C ALA A 238 -39.38 34.25 5.10
N SER A 239 -38.97 35.51 5.20
CA SER A 239 -37.79 36.04 5.87
C SER A 239 -37.92 35.95 7.39
N MET A 240 -36.81 35.80 8.11
CA MET A 240 -36.51 36.62 9.29
C MET A 240 -35.03 36.56 9.68
N SER A 241 -34.53 37.74 10.04
CA SER A 241 -33.18 38.10 10.45
C SER A 241 -33.06 37.99 11.97
N ALA A 242 -31.89 37.64 12.49
CA ALA A 242 -31.46 38.02 13.83
C ALA A 242 -29.93 38.13 13.93
N LYS A 243 -29.46 39.36 14.21
CA LYS A 243 -28.12 39.73 14.67
C LYS A 243 -27.96 39.42 16.16
N ALA A 244 -26.75 39.05 16.60
CA ALA A 244 -26.08 39.49 17.84
C ALA A 244 -24.66 38.88 17.85
N LYS A 245 -23.59 39.68 17.68
CA LYS A 245 -22.80 40.41 18.71
C LYS A 245 -21.76 39.55 19.44
N GLY A 246 -20.49 39.87 19.15
CA GLY A 246 -19.50 40.27 20.17
C GLY A 246 -18.63 39.17 20.76
N GLY A 247 -17.31 39.34 20.64
CA GLY A 247 -16.35 38.64 21.50
C GLY A 247 -14.94 38.53 20.91
N ASP A 248 -14.24 39.65 20.79
CA ASP A 248 -12.78 39.67 20.68
C ASP A 248 -12.14 38.96 21.88
N ARG A 249 -11.30 37.96 21.61
CA ARG A 249 -10.17 37.63 22.48
C ARG A 249 -8.95 37.32 21.61
N LEU A 250 -8.06 38.31 21.57
CA LEU A 250 -6.67 38.15 21.20
C LEU A 250 -6.04 37.11 22.13
N ALA A 251 -5.50 36.04 21.55
CA ALA A 251 -4.62 35.11 22.24
C ALA A 251 -3.21 35.30 21.68
N GLU A 252 -2.32 35.74 22.57
CA GLU A 252 -0.87 35.85 22.40
C GLU A 252 -0.23 34.53 21.92
N PRO A 253 0.85 34.59 21.11
CA PRO A 253 1.51 33.41 20.58
C PRO A 253 2.44 32.77 21.62
N PHE A 254 2.18 31.51 21.98
CA PHE A 254 3.13 30.70 22.75
C PHE A 254 4.21 30.17 21.79
N ALA A 255 5.37 30.81 21.82
CA ALA A 255 6.58 30.38 21.13
C ALA A 255 7.41 29.43 22.01
N ALA A 256 8.08 28.50 21.32
CA ALA A 256 9.27 27.73 21.71
C ALA A 256 9.12 26.52 22.64
N LEU A 257 9.32 25.33 22.05
CA LEU A 257 10.35 24.38 22.50
C LEU A 257 10.63 23.36 21.38
N ILE A 258 11.49 23.76 20.44
CA ILE A 258 12.20 22.85 19.53
C ILE A 258 13.61 22.70 20.11
N PRO A 259 14.07 21.50 20.50
CA PRO A 259 15.49 21.31 20.78
C PRO A 259 16.25 21.19 19.46
N GLU A 260 17.18 22.12 19.24
CA GLU A 260 18.21 22.08 18.19
C GLU A 260 19.08 20.81 18.33
N PRO A 261 19.46 20.14 17.23
CA PRO A 261 20.41 19.04 17.27
C PRO A 261 21.82 19.58 17.49
N THR A 262 22.43 19.20 18.63
CA THR A 262 23.83 19.44 18.92
C THR A 262 24.71 18.62 17.97
N SER A 263 25.37 19.33 17.05
CA SER A 263 26.47 18.82 16.25
C SER A 263 27.64 18.44 17.16
N SER A 264 28.01 17.15 17.17
CA SER A 264 29.35 16.73 17.58
C SER A 264 29.94 15.84 16.50
N TYR A 265 30.92 16.42 15.82
CA TYR A 265 31.70 15.84 14.73
C TYR A 265 32.91 15.14 15.37
N VAL A 266 33.04 13.82 15.20
CA VAL A 266 34.27 13.09 15.57
C VAL A 266 35.06 12.82 14.29
N LYS A 267 36.16 13.55 14.13
CA LYS A 267 37.27 13.22 13.22
C LYS A 267 38.15 12.16 13.88
N SER A 268 38.35 11.01 13.24
CA SER A 268 39.52 10.15 13.45
C SER A 268 40.02 9.71 12.08
N SER A 269 40.95 10.47 11.51
CA SER A 269 42.39 10.17 11.49
C SER A 269 42.74 8.93 10.67
N SER A 270 43.25 9.22 9.48
CA SER A 270 44.03 8.34 8.61
C SER A 270 45.08 7.52 9.36
N MET A 271 45.13 6.22 9.09
CA MET A 271 46.37 5.46 9.13
C MET A 271 46.48 4.63 7.85
N ARG A 272 47.43 5.04 7.00
CA ARG A 272 48.13 4.14 6.09
C ARG A 272 49.00 3.22 6.93
N ASN A 273 49.12 1.97 6.50
CA ASN A 273 50.24 1.01 6.59
C ASN A 273 49.59 -0.30 6.06
N GLY A 274 49.82 -0.78 4.85
CA GLY A 274 51.13 -1.14 4.29
C GLY A 274 51.58 -2.43 4.96
N TRP A 275 51.45 -3.58 4.26
CA TRP A 275 52.43 -4.68 4.22
C TRP A 275 52.01 -5.76 3.21
N SER A 276 53.03 -6.12 2.40
CA SER A 276 53.31 -7.38 1.68
C SER A 276 52.25 -7.99 0.77
#